data_AF-A0AA36DKR5-F1
#
_entry.id   AF-A0AA36DKR5-F1
#
_cell.length_a   1.000
_cell.length_b   1.000
_cell.length_c   1.000
_cell.angle_alpha   90.00
_cell.angle_beta   90.00
_cell.angle_gamma   90.00
#
_symmetry.space_group_name_H-M   'P 1'
#
loop_
_entity.id
_entity.type
_entity.pdbx_description
1 polymer ?
#
loop_
_entity_poly.entity_id
_entity_poly.type
_entity_poly.pdbx_seq_one_letter_code
_entity_poly.pdbx_strand_id
1 'polypeptide(L)'
;MEIMAGSYIAKNTMWARSFLHVLANHYKVHPDVIRRSDNFDLMVHLAELLSRGNNTEVLQCLNMRKVGVFVQCVRILFEFNSEHLKIYPRGEAWARDIWLTTSFWSEQRDFMLHGCKENTKATGTSDYVHIFENAQNAAWHNPIAGPMNFSECRIG
;
A
#
# COMPACT_ATOMS: atom_id res chain seq x y z
N MET A 1 7.85 -4.11 3.29
CA MET A 1 7.07 -2.94 2.82
C MET A 1 5.95 -3.51 1.98
N GLU A 2 4.72 -3.19 2.34
CA GLU A 2 3.51 -3.78 1.80
C GLU A 2 2.97 -2.93 0.63
N ILE A 3 2.43 -3.59 -0.40
CA ILE A 3 1.58 -2.94 -1.41
C ILE A 3 0.14 -3.00 -0.89
N MET A 4 -0.55 -1.86 -0.84
CA MET A 4 -1.96 -1.83 -0.45
C MET A 4 -2.89 -1.80 -1.66
N ALA A 5 -4.02 -2.49 -1.53
CA ALA A 5 -5.18 -2.40 -2.40
C ALA A 5 -6.27 -1.48 -1.80
N GLY A 6 -6.20 -1.15 -0.51
CA GLY A 6 -7.20 -0.33 0.17
C GLY A 6 -7.29 1.13 -0.29
N SER A 7 -6.26 1.65 -0.95
CA SER A 7 -6.27 2.96 -1.60
C SER A 7 -5.31 2.94 -2.79
N TYR A 8 -5.77 3.36 -3.95
CA TYR A 8 -4.97 3.46 -5.17
C TYR A 8 -5.58 4.51 -6.13
N ILE A 9 -4.77 5.00 -7.06
CA ILE A 9 -5.21 5.89 -8.14
C ILE A 9 -4.99 5.17 -9.45
N ALA A 10 -6.06 4.97 -10.21
CA ALA A 10 -6.01 4.37 -11.54
C ALA A 10 -6.39 5.42 -12.60
N LYS A 11 -5.49 5.68 -13.55
CA LYS A 11 -5.80 6.57 -14.69
C LYS A 11 -6.86 5.91 -15.57
N ASN A 12 -7.89 6.65 -15.96
CA ASN A 12 -8.98 6.13 -16.81
C ASN A 12 -8.48 5.80 -18.23
N THR A 13 -7.93 4.60 -18.41
CA THR A 13 -7.33 4.08 -19.64
C THR A 13 -7.81 2.65 -19.85
N MET A 14 -7.75 2.16 -21.10
CA MET A 14 -8.07 0.75 -21.38
C MET A 14 -7.18 -0.21 -20.58
N TRP A 15 -5.90 0.13 -20.44
CA TRP A 15 -4.95 -0.66 -19.67
C TRP A 15 -5.36 -0.78 -18.20
N ALA A 16 -5.64 0.35 -17.52
CA ALA A 16 -5.99 0.33 -16.10
C ALA A 16 -7.32 -0.41 -15.83
N ARG A 17 -8.30 -0.26 -16.72
CA ARG A 17 -9.55 -1.03 -16.64
C ARG A 17 -9.30 -2.53 -16.79
N SER A 18 -8.49 -2.92 -17.77
CA SER A 18 -8.10 -4.32 -17.98
C SER A 18 -7.36 -4.89 -16.77
N PHE A 19 -6.41 -4.14 -16.23
CA PHE A 19 -5.68 -4.49 -15.00
C PHE A 19 -6.63 -4.75 -13.83
N LEU A 20 -7.55 -3.81 -13.55
CA LEU A 20 -8.53 -3.97 -12.47
C LEU A 20 -9.49 -5.14 -12.70
N HIS A 21 -9.89 -5.40 -13.95
CA HIS A 21 -10.72 -6.56 -14.28
C HIS A 21 -9.98 -7.89 -14.05
N VAL A 22 -8.69 -7.98 -14.37
CA VAL A 22 -7.90 -9.19 -14.12
C VAL A 22 -7.68 -9.38 -12.61
N LEU A 23 -7.30 -8.32 -11.90
CA LEU A 23 -7.18 -8.34 -10.44
C LEU A 23 -8.48 -8.80 -9.77
N ALA A 24 -9.62 -8.25 -10.21
CA ALA A 24 -10.93 -8.64 -9.73
C ALA A 24 -11.34 -10.07 -10.14
N ASN A 25 -10.57 -10.81 -10.93
CA ASN A 25 -10.81 -12.24 -11.17
C ASN A 25 -9.77 -13.14 -10.50
N HIS A 26 -8.65 -12.56 -10.04
CA HIS A 26 -7.55 -13.27 -9.41
C HIS A 26 -7.99 -13.97 -8.10
N TYR A 27 -8.97 -13.39 -7.40
CA TYR A 27 -9.55 -13.97 -6.17
C TYR A 27 -10.11 -15.39 -6.35
N LYS A 28 -10.46 -15.79 -7.58
CA LYS A 28 -11.14 -17.06 -7.90
C LYS A 28 -10.22 -18.26 -8.11
N VAL A 29 -8.90 -18.07 -8.20
CA VAL A 29 -7.99 -19.08 -8.80
C VAL A 29 -7.21 -19.91 -7.78
N HIS A 30 -7.09 -19.48 -6.52
CA HIS A 30 -6.18 -20.11 -5.56
C HIS A 30 -6.83 -21.19 -4.68
N PRO A 31 -6.06 -22.10 -4.04
CA PRO A 31 -6.49 -23.04 -3.00
C PRO A 31 -6.53 -22.43 -1.57
N ASP A 32 -7.43 -22.90 -0.71
CA ASP A 32 -7.95 -22.23 0.52
C ASP A 32 -6.97 -22.00 1.70
N VAL A 33 -5.68 -22.26 1.54
CA VAL A 33 -4.74 -22.46 2.68
C VAL A 33 -4.10 -21.15 3.19
N ILE A 34 -4.15 -20.05 2.43
CA ILE A 34 -3.64 -18.74 2.86
C ILE A 34 -4.83 -17.81 3.07
N ARG A 35 -4.88 -17.12 4.23
CA ARG A 35 -5.88 -16.09 4.53
C ARG A 35 -5.74 -14.97 3.50
N ARG A 36 -6.62 -14.98 2.48
CA ARG A 36 -6.52 -14.10 1.31
C ARG A 36 -6.97 -12.69 1.63
N SER A 37 -6.29 -11.73 1.04
CA SER A 37 -6.69 -10.33 0.99
C SER A 37 -6.48 -9.80 -0.42
N ASP A 38 -7.18 -8.72 -0.73
CA ASP A 38 -6.94 -7.89 -1.90
C ASP A 38 -5.47 -7.47 -2.06
N ASN A 39 -4.78 -7.17 -0.95
CA ASN A 39 -3.33 -6.88 -0.95
C ASN A 39 -2.52 -8.08 -1.47
N PHE A 40 -2.87 -9.31 -1.05
CA PHE A 40 -2.19 -10.53 -1.50
C PHE A 40 -2.38 -10.74 -3.00
N ASP A 41 -3.63 -10.72 -3.47
CA ASP A 41 -3.95 -10.92 -4.89
C ASP A 41 -3.33 -9.84 -5.78
N LEU A 42 -3.28 -8.59 -5.31
CA LEU A 42 -2.60 -7.49 -6.00
C LEU A 42 -1.10 -7.77 -6.15
N MET A 43 -0.44 -8.24 -5.10
CA MET A 43 0.99 -8.58 -5.16
C MET A 43 1.27 -9.74 -6.13
N VAL A 44 0.43 -10.78 -6.15
CA VAL A 44 0.58 -11.89 -7.10
C VAL A 44 0.36 -11.41 -8.53
N HIS A 45 -0.71 -10.67 -8.79
CA HIS A 45 -1.01 -10.17 -10.12
C HIS A 45 0.09 -9.25 -10.66
N LEU A 46 0.64 -8.37 -9.81
CA LEU A 46 1.80 -7.53 -10.18
C LEU A 46 3.04 -8.39 -10.47
N ALA A 47 3.28 -9.45 -9.72
CA ALA A 47 4.44 -10.32 -9.92
C ALA A 47 4.36 -11.06 -11.26
N GLU A 48 3.19 -11.60 -11.59
CA GLU A 48 2.93 -12.25 -12.90
C GLU A 48 3.04 -11.26 -14.07
N LEU A 49 2.56 -10.03 -13.89
CA LEU A 49 2.61 -8.99 -14.91
C LEU A 49 4.07 -8.54 -15.18
N LEU A 50 4.88 -8.41 -14.13
CA LEU A 50 6.25 -7.91 -14.21
C LEU A 50 7.27 -9.00 -14.54
N SER A 51 6.98 -10.27 -14.27
CA SER A 51 7.84 -11.43 -14.58
C SER A 51 7.95 -11.77 -16.07
N ARG A 52 7.24 -11.03 -16.96
CA ARG A 52 7.27 -11.18 -18.43
C ARG A 52 7.07 -12.62 -18.92
N GLY A 53 6.30 -13.43 -18.19
CA GLY A 53 5.94 -14.80 -18.58
C GLY A 53 6.81 -15.91 -17.97
N ASN A 54 7.84 -15.59 -17.18
CA ASN A 54 8.53 -16.60 -16.37
C ASN A 54 7.93 -16.64 -14.96
N ASN A 55 6.87 -17.42 -14.79
CA ASN A 55 6.15 -17.52 -13.51
C ASN A 55 6.84 -18.42 -12.47
N THR A 56 8.02 -18.97 -12.79
CA THR A 56 8.74 -19.88 -11.88
C THR A 56 9.09 -19.20 -10.55
N GLU A 57 9.57 -17.95 -10.60
CA GLU A 57 9.94 -17.18 -9.41
C GLU A 57 8.71 -16.77 -8.59
N VAL A 58 7.60 -16.43 -9.27
CA VAL A 58 6.32 -16.13 -8.61
C VAL A 58 5.81 -17.36 -7.85
N LEU A 59 5.85 -18.54 -8.47
CA LEU A 59 5.46 -19.81 -7.84
C LEU A 59 6.36 -20.17 -6.65
N GLN A 60 7.66 -19.89 -6.72
CA GLN A 60 8.57 -20.05 -5.58
C GLN A 60 8.17 -19.13 -4.42
N CYS A 61 7.82 -17.86 -4.69
CA CYS A 61 7.34 -16.94 -3.67
C CYS A 61 5.99 -17.39 -3.08
N LEU A 62 5.06 -17.89 -3.89
CA LEU A 62 3.75 -18.38 -3.45
C LEU A 62 3.84 -19.57 -2.49
N ASN A 63 4.90 -20.39 -2.60
CA ASN A 63 5.15 -21.50 -1.67
C ASN A 63 5.62 -21.05 -0.28
N MET A 64 5.87 -19.75 -0.07
CA MET A 64 6.29 -19.21 1.22
C MET A 64 5.12 -19.13 2.19
N ARG A 65 5.16 -19.95 3.26
CA ARG A 65 4.08 -20.05 4.26
C ARG A 65 3.88 -18.81 5.14
N LYS A 66 4.89 -17.94 5.24
CA LYS A 66 4.85 -16.72 6.05
C LYS A 66 4.59 -15.52 5.16
N VAL A 67 3.50 -14.79 5.41
CA VAL A 67 3.12 -13.57 4.65
C VAL A 67 4.28 -12.57 4.54
N GLY A 68 4.99 -12.32 5.65
CA GLY A 68 6.15 -11.41 5.63
C GLY A 68 7.29 -11.86 4.71
N VAL A 69 7.49 -13.19 4.55
CA VAL A 69 8.51 -13.74 3.63
C VAL A 69 8.00 -13.69 2.19
N PHE A 70 6.73 -14.02 1.96
CA PHE A 70 6.08 -13.86 0.66
C PHE A 70 6.22 -12.42 0.13
N VAL A 71 5.82 -11.42 0.93
CA VAL A 71 5.87 -10.00 0.56
C VAL A 71 7.28 -9.57 0.16
N GLN A 72 8.29 -10.03 0.89
CA GLN A 72 9.68 -9.69 0.59
C GLN A 72 10.18 -10.42 -0.66
N CYS A 73 9.74 -11.66 -0.89
CA CYS A 73 10.08 -12.45 -2.08
C CYS A 73 9.53 -11.79 -3.36
N VAL A 74 8.22 -11.53 -3.41
CA VAL A 74 7.59 -10.91 -4.60
C VAL A 74 8.13 -9.50 -4.85
N ARG A 75 8.55 -8.78 -3.80
CA ARG A 75 9.13 -7.44 -3.95
C ARG A 75 10.44 -7.43 -4.75
N ILE A 76 11.25 -8.48 -4.67
CA ILE A 76 12.49 -8.57 -5.46
C ILE A 76 12.16 -8.66 -6.95
N LEU A 77 10.98 -9.17 -7.31
CA LEU A 77 10.50 -9.26 -8.68
C LEU A 77 9.98 -7.91 -9.22
N PHE A 78 9.81 -6.91 -8.35
CA PHE A 78 9.19 -5.62 -8.67
C PHE A 78 10.19 -4.51 -9.06
N GLU A 79 11.46 -4.81 -9.28
CA GLU A 79 12.50 -3.77 -9.46
C GLU A 79 12.47 -3.06 -10.83
N PHE A 80 11.45 -3.27 -11.65
CA PHE A 80 11.32 -2.62 -12.96
C PHE A 80 10.00 -1.85 -13.07
N ASN A 81 10.12 -0.55 -13.35
CA ASN A 81 9.00 0.25 -13.83
C ASN A 81 8.59 -0.24 -15.23
N SER A 82 7.29 -0.21 -15.50
CA SER A 82 6.75 -0.40 -16.84
C SER A 82 6.15 0.91 -17.35
N GLU A 83 5.72 0.96 -18.61
CA GLU A 83 5.03 2.12 -19.18
C GLU A 83 3.78 2.52 -18.36
N HIS A 84 3.15 1.54 -17.71
CA HIS A 84 1.86 1.71 -17.03
C HIS A 84 1.93 1.55 -15.52
N LEU A 85 3.06 1.07 -14.98
CA LEU A 85 3.27 0.88 -13.55
C LEU A 85 4.52 1.64 -13.09
N LYS A 86 4.33 2.52 -12.10
CA LYS A 86 5.40 3.24 -11.43
C LYS A 86 5.53 2.80 -9.98
N ILE A 87 6.67 2.21 -9.67
CA ILE A 87 7.11 1.79 -8.34
C ILE A 87 8.19 2.77 -7.89
N TYR A 88 7.99 3.36 -6.72
CA TYR A 88 8.96 4.27 -6.14
C TYR A 88 10.09 3.49 -5.45
N PRO A 89 11.34 4.01 -5.50
CA PRO A 89 12.43 3.45 -4.72
C PRO A 89 12.09 3.39 -3.23
N ARG A 90 12.74 2.47 -2.53
CA ARG A 90 12.53 2.31 -1.08
C ARG A 90 12.91 3.60 -0.35
N GLY A 91 12.01 4.08 0.52
CA GLY A 91 12.24 5.28 1.33
C GLY A 91 11.86 6.59 0.63
N GLU A 92 11.73 6.57 -0.70
CA GLU A 92 11.38 7.76 -1.48
C GLU A 92 9.88 8.00 -1.58
N ALA A 93 9.01 7.02 -1.34
CA ALA A 93 7.56 7.25 -1.33
C ALA A 93 6.81 6.28 -0.41
N TRP A 94 5.85 6.80 0.35
CA TRP A 94 5.12 6.04 1.36
C TRP A 94 3.61 6.18 1.20
N ALA A 95 2.91 5.08 1.51
CA ALA A 95 1.49 5.09 1.78
C ALA A 95 1.32 5.03 3.29
N ARG A 96 0.89 6.14 3.89
CA ARG A 96 0.97 6.39 5.33
C ARG A 96 -0.35 6.10 6.00
N ASP A 97 -0.32 5.21 6.99
CA ASP A 97 -1.39 5.06 7.96
C ASP A 97 -1.80 6.42 8.56
N ILE A 98 -3.09 6.75 8.49
CA ILE A 98 -3.61 8.07 8.88
C ILE A 98 -3.42 8.37 10.39
N TRP A 99 -3.21 7.34 11.20
CA TRP A 99 -2.90 7.47 12.62
C TRP A 99 -1.41 7.75 12.89
N LEU A 100 -0.57 7.78 11.85
CA LEU A 100 0.86 8.14 11.90
C LEU A 100 1.17 9.49 11.24
N THR A 101 0.17 10.35 11.03
CA THR A 101 0.33 11.68 10.40
C THR A 101 1.16 12.65 11.23
N THR A 102 1.29 12.41 12.53
CA THR A 102 2.11 13.24 13.43
C THR A 102 3.55 12.69 13.60
N SER A 103 3.98 11.75 12.76
CA SER A 103 5.33 11.17 12.74
C SER A 103 6.20 11.77 11.62
N PHE A 104 7.40 11.21 11.39
CA PHE A 104 8.31 11.61 10.32
C PHE A 104 7.71 11.40 8.93
N TRP A 105 7.80 12.42 8.07
CA TRP A 105 7.39 12.40 6.67
C TRP A 105 8.60 12.19 5.76
N SER A 106 8.42 11.53 4.61
CA SER A 106 9.50 11.47 3.60
C SER A 106 9.82 12.88 3.13
N GLU A 107 11.11 13.25 3.15
CA GLU A 107 11.58 14.53 2.62
C GLU A 107 11.27 14.67 1.13
N GLN A 108 11.36 13.58 0.37
CA GLN A 108 11.06 13.63 -1.07
C GLN A 108 9.55 13.66 -1.33
N ARG A 109 8.78 12.74 -0.74
CA ARG A 109 7.33 12.60 -0.99
C ARG A 109 6.66 11.52 -0.13
N ASP A 110 5.50 11.84 0.43
CA ASP A 110 4.47 10.84 0.72
C ASP A 110 3.39 10.93 -0.37
N PHE A 111 2.85 9.80 -0.82
CA PHE A 111 1.98 9.79 -2.00
C PHE A 111 0.53 9.42 -1.72
N MET A 112 0.24 8.84 -0.55
CA MET A 112 -1.11 8.42 -0.21
C MET A 112 -1.30 8.30 1.31
N LEU A 113 -2.49 8.64 1.78
CA LEU A 113 -2.94 8.36 3.15
C LEU A 113 -3.79 7.10 3.15
N HIS A 114 -3.56 6.24 4.14
CA HIS A 114 -4.24 4.96 4.34
C HIS A 114 -5.15 5.02 5.57
N GLY A 115 -6.24 4.25 5.57
CA GLY A 115 -7.05 4.07 6.77
C GLY A 115 -7.96 5.25 7.13
N CYS A 116 -8.25 6.15 6.18
CA CYS A 116 -9.15 7.30 6.34
C CYS A 116 -10.64 6.89 6.36
N LYS A 117 -11.04 5.96 7.24
CA LYS A 117 -12.44 5.50 7.31
C LYS A 117 -13.30 6.55 7.99
N GLU A 118 -14.40 6.99 7.38
CA GLU A 118 -15.23 8.07 7.94
C GLU A 118 -15.78 7.71 9.33
N ASN A 119 -16.08 6.43 9.59
CA ASN A 119 -16.58 5.96 10.88
C ASN A 119 -15.52 5.95 12.00
N THR A 120 -14.24 6.13 11.69
CA THR A 120 -13.16 6.29 12.68
C THR A 120 -12.55 7.69 12.65
N LYS A 121 -13.19 8.65 11.97
CA LYS A 121 -12.74 10.04 11.94
C LYS A 121 -13.07 10.71 13.27
N ALA A 122 -12.06 11.24 13.93
CA ALA A 122 -12.21 12.01 15.15
C ALA A 122 -12.79 13.40 14.85
N THR A 123 -13.64 13.90 15.74
CA THR A 123 -14.14 15.27 15.72
C THR A 123 -13.14 16.20 16.43
N GLY A 124 -12.46 17.06 15.68
CA GLY A 124 -11.50 18.06 16.20
C GLY A 124 -10.08 17.91 15.65
N THR A 125 -9.22 18.89 15.94
CA THR A 125 -7.77 18.84 15.67
C THR A 125 -7.08 18.12 16.83
N SER A 126 -6.23 17.12 16.55
CA SER A 126 -5.39 16.55 17.61
C SER A 126 -4.18 17.44 17.81
N ASP A 127 -4.00 17.91 19.03
CA ASP A 127 -2.80 18.66 19.43
C ASP A 127 -1.61 17.72 19.75
N TYR A 128 -1.79 16.39 19.78
CA TYR A 128 -0.75 15.47 20.26
C TYR A 128 -0.66 14.11 19.57
N VAL A 129 0.59 13.60 19.54
CA VAL A 129 1.01 12.28 19.07
C VAL A 129 0.58 11.23 20.09
N HIS A 130 -0.52 10.53 19.83
CA HIS A 130 -0.72 9.21 20.42
C HIS A 130 -0.18 8.18 19.44
N ILE A 131 1.02 7.67 19.69
CA ILE A 131 1.44 6.41 19.09
C ILE A 131 0.55 5.35 19.73
N PHE A 132 -0.62 5.10 19.14
CA PHE A 132 -1.58 4.17 19.70
C PHE A 132 -0.95 2.78 19.75
N GLU A 133 -0.75 2.24 20.94
CA GLU A 133 -0.26 0.86 21.15
C GLU A 133 -1.24 -0.19 20.58
N ASN A 134 -2.47 0.20 20.25
CA ASN A 134 -3.51 -0.65 19.68
C ASN A 134 -4.19 -0.03 18.45
N ALA A 135 -3.71 -0.41 17.26
CA ALA A 135 -4.19 0.07 15.96
C ALA A 135 -5.68 -0.24 15.63
N GLN A 136 -6.33 -1.13 16.40
CA GLN A 136 -7.70 -1.59 16.10
C GLN A 136 -8.79 -0.52 16.32
N ASN A 137 -8.51 0.51 17.13
CA ASN A 137 -9.45 1.60 17.47
C ASN A 137 -8.85 3.00 17.22
N ALA A 138 -7.82 3.11 16.38
CA ALA A 138 -7.16 4.40 16.15
C ALA A 138 -8.10 5.35 15.41
N ALA A 139 -8.69 6.29 16.14
CA ALA A 139 -9.40 7.41 15.54
C ALA A 139 -8.38 8.29 14.79
N TRP A 140 -8.79 8.86 13.66
CA TRP A 140 -7.90 9.69 12.84
C TRP A 140 -8.40 11.12 12.73
N HIS A 141 -7.46 12.05 12.70
CA HIS A 141 -7.75 13.48 12.53
C HIS A 141 -7.38 13.89 11.11
N ASN A 142 -8.19 14.75 10.50
CA ASN A 142 -7.89 15.26 9.17
C ASN A 142 -6.63 16.15 9.21
N PRO A 143 -5.51 15.74 8.59
CA PRO A 143 -4.25 16.47 8.67
C PRO A 143 -4.28 17.81 7.90
N ILE A 144 -5.37 18.09 7.16
CA ILE A 144 -5.55 19.29 6.33
C ILE A 144 -6.74 20.13 6.84
N ALA A 145 -7.36 19.78 7.97
CA ALA A 145 -8.49 20.56 8.51
C ALA A 145 -8.09 21.93 9.09
N GLY A 146 -6.79 22.20 9.24
CA GLY A 146 -6.24 23.47 9.70
C GLY A 146 -5.10 23.99 8.80
N PRO A 147 -4.62 25.23 9.04
CA PRO A 147 -3.47 25.75 8.33
C PRO A 147 -2.23 24.87 8.58
N MET A 148 -1.50 24.53 7.51
CA MET A 148 -0.25 23.77 7.62
C MET A 148 0.83 24.64 8.29
N ASN A 149 1.34 24.21 9.44
CA ASN A 149 2.45 24.87 10.11
C ASN A 149 3.79 24.37 9.56
N PHE A 150 4.27 24.99 8.48
CA PHE A 150 5.55 24.62 7.86
C PHE A 150 6.78 24.85 8.75
N SER A 151 6.67 25.62 9.84
CA SER A 151 7.78 25.81 10.79
C SER A 151 8.05 24.57 11.67
N GLU A 152 7.09 23.65 11.76
CA GLU A 152 7.23 22.39 12.50
C GLU A 152 7.74 21.24 11.64
N CYS A 153 7.90 21.46 10.33
CA CYS A 153 8.49 20.46 9.44
C CYS A 153 9.95 20.19 9.87
N ARG A 154 10.24 18.93 10.19
CA ARG A 154 11.60 18.46 10.47
C ARG A 154 12.06 17.58 9.32
N ILE A 155 13.33 17.70 8.95
CA ILE A 155 13.98 16.74 8.06
C ILE A 155 14.04 15.42 8.84
N GLY A 156 13.44 14.37 8.28
CA GLY A 156 13.37 13.01 8.83
C GLY A 156 14.33 12.06 8.14
#